data_AF-A0A3D4GZI4-F1
#
_entry.id   AF-A0A3D4GZI4-F1
#
_cell.length_a   1.000
_cell.length_b   1.000
_cell.length_c   1.000
_cell.angle_alpha   90.00
_cell.angle_beta   90.00
_cell.angle_gamma   90.00
#
_symmetry.space_group_name_H-M   'P 1'
#
loop_
_entity.id
_entity.type
_entity.pdbx_description
1 polymer ?
#
loop_
_entity_poly.entity_id
_entity_poly.type
_entity_poly.pdbx_seq_one_letter_code
_entity_poly.pdbx_strand_id
1 'polypeptide(L)'
;MQALELKDRVRLISRRLEDFMPRSYPDALEVLARSLDPVTKDKEEFRYGFRLMPVAHFVEINGLAHFHESIAALYEITKRHTVEFAIRPFLLEQEKRTL
;
A
#
# COMPACT_ATOMS: atom_id res chain seq x y z
N MET A 1 -18.01 22.06 4.44
CA MET A 1 -17.08 21.10 3.80
C MET A 1 -17.92 19.90 3.37
N GLN A 2 -17.83 19.47 2.11
CA GLN A 2 -18.46 18.20 1.69
C GLN A 2 -17.69 17.04 2.33
N ALA A 3 -18.41 16.01 2.79
CA ALA A 3 -17.78 14.81 3.33
C ALA A 3 -17.13 14.02 2.19
N LEU A 4 -15.86 13.65 2.36
CA LEU A 4 -15.17 12.77 1.41
C LEU A 4 -15.59 11.33 1.64
N GLU A 5 -15.88 10.61 0.55
CA GLU A 5 -16.07 9.16 0.58
C GLU A 5 -14.78 8.45 1.03
N LEU A 6 -14.92 7.20 1.52
CA LEU A 6 -13.78 6.45 2.07
C LEU A 6 -12.58 6.40 1.11
N LYS A 7 -12.82 6.12 -0.16
CA LYS A 7 -11.75 5.97 -1.16
C LYS A 7 -11.04 7.30 -1.44
N ASP A 8 -11.78 8.41 -1.42
CA ASP A 8 -11.21 9.74 -1.61
C ASP A 8 -10.41 10.19 -0.39
N ARG A 9 -10.83 9.79 0.82
CA ARG A 9 -10.03 9.97 2.03
C ARG A 9 -8.73 9.19 1.95
N VAL A 10 -8.77 7.93 1.51
CA VAL A 10 -7.57 7.09 1.33
C VAL A 10 -6.59 7.74 0.34
N ARG A 11 -7.09 8.19 -0.82
CA ARG A 11 -6.27 8.90 -1.83
C ARG A 11 -5.65 10.18 -1.27
N LEU A 12 -6.44 10.97 -0.54
CA LEU A 12 -5.96 12.20 0.07
C LEU A 12 -4.85 11.93 1.09
N ILE A 13 -5.03 10.93 1.96
CA ILE A 13 -4.02 10.55 2.96
C ILE A 13 -2.77 10.00 2.26
N SER A 14 -2.92 9.13 1.26
CA SER A 14 -1.80 8.54 0.51
C SER A 14 -0.97 9.62 -0.20
N ARG A 15 -1.62 10.60 -0.81
CA ARG A 15 -0.93 11.74 -1.44
C ARG A 15 -0.21 12.62 -0.41
N ARG A 16 -0.82 12.85 0.75
CA ARG A 16 -0.17 13.60 1.83
C ARG A 16 0.98 12.83 2.46
N LEU A 17 0.87 11.50 2.53
CA LEU A 17 1.93 10.62 3.01
C LEU A 17 3.17 10.73 2.10
N GLU A 18 2.96 10.71 0.79
CA GLU A 18 4.01 10.86 -0.22
C GLU A 18 4.81 12.17 -0.07
N ASP A 19 4.15 13.29 0.30
CA ASP A 19 4.80 14.59 0.54
C ASP A 19 5.91 14.52 1.62
N PHE A 20 5.88 13.51 2.51
CA PHE A 20 6.86 13.31 3.59
C PHE A 20 7.76 12.09 3.39
N MET A 21 7.65 11.38 2.28
CA MET A 21 8.46 10.20 1.99
C MET A 21 9.80 10.56 1.34
N PRO A 22 10.82 9.69 1.49
CA PRO A 22 12.01 9.76 0.64
C PRO A 22 11.64 9.78 -0.85
N ARG A 23 12.44 10.51 -1.64
CA ARG A 23 12.26 10.56 -3.11
C ARG A 23 12.50 9.21 -3.79
N SER A 24 13.38 8.39 -3.21
CA SER A 24 13.64 7.03 -3.65
C SER A 24 12.48 6.13 -3.20
N TYR A 25 11.79 5.51 -4.15
CA TYR A 25 10.69 4.60 -3.83
C TYR A 25 11.13 3.41 -2.96
N PRO A 26 12.26 2.72 -3.23
CA PRO A 26 12.78 1.70 -2.32
C PRO A 26 13.00 2.20 -0.89
N ASP A 27 13.54 3.41 -0.72
CA ASP A 27 13.77 3.99 0.61
C ASP A 27 12.44 4.31 1.31
N ALA A 28 11.44 4.79 0.55
CA ALA A 28 10.09 5.00 1.06
C ALA A 28 9.45 3.69 1.52
N LEU A 29 9.63 2.60 0.77
CA LEU A 29 9.18 1.27 1.20
C LEU A 29 9.84 0.81 2.49
N GLU A 30 11.13 1.11 2.69
CA GLU A 30 11.81 0.77 3.95
C GLU A 30 11.20 1.53 5.15
N VAL A 31 10.91 2.82 4.98
CA VAL A 31 10.22 3.62 6.00
C VAL A 31 8.83 3.04 6.31
N LEU A 32 8.06 2.70 5.27
CA LEU A 32 6.73 2.11 5.43
C LEU A 32 6.79 0.74 6.10
N ALA A 33 7.74 -0.10 5.75
CA ALA A 33 7.94 -1.42 6.37
C ALA A 33 8.20 -1.32 7.87
N ARG A 34 8.99 -0.33 8.31
CA ARG A 34 9.25 -0.06 9.73
C ARG A 34 8.03 0.46 10.50
N SER A 35 7.03 1.01 9.79
CA SER A 35 5.78 1.51 10.38
C SER A 35 4.71 0.43 10.58
N LEU A 36 4.92 -0.77 10.04
CA LEU A 36 4.00 -1.88 10.18
C LEU A 36 4.07 -2.44 11.61
N ASP A 37 2.91 -2.66 12.23
CA ASP A 37 2.84 -3.29 13.55
C ASP A 37 3.43 -4.71 13.51
N PRO A 38 3.84 -5.32 14.63
CA PRO A 38 4.15 -6.74 14.68
C PRO A 38 2.94 -7.59 14.24
N VAL A 39 3.17 -8.67 13.50
CA VAL A 39 2.08 -9.61 13.15
C VAL A 39 1.59 -10.27 14.44
N THR A 40 0.32 -10.10 14.77
CA THR A 40 -0.31 -10.79 15.91
C THR A 40 -1.22 -11.93 15.43
N LYS A 41 -1.57 -12.85 16.34
CA LYS A 41 -2.54 -13.92 16.04
C LYS A 41 -3.99 -13.47 16.23
N ASP A 42 -4.21 -12.26 16.74
CA ASP A 42 -5.54 -11.76 17.07
C ASP A 42 -6.24 -11.19 15.84
N LYS A 43 -7.43 -11.71 15.56
CA LYS A 43 -8.25 -11.29 14.42
C LYS A 43 -8.75 -9.84 14.50
N GLU A 44 -8.57 -9.19 15.65
CA GLU A 44 -8.88 -7.76 15.86
C GLU A 44 -8.00 -6.83 15.01
N GLU A 45 -6.83 -7.29 14.55
CA GLU A 45 -5.88 -6.47 13.77
C GLU A 45 -6.46 -5.98 12.43
N PHE A 46 -7.37 -6.76 11.81
CA PHE A 46 -8.09 -6.33 10.60
C PHE A 46 -9.00 -5.11 10.84
N ARG A 47 -9.50 -4.90 12.07
CA ARG A 47 -10.30 -3.73 12.44
C ARG A 47 -9.46 -2.46 12.51
N TYR A 48 -8.18 -2.58 12.83
CA TYR A 48 -7.22 -1.46 12.85
C TYR A 48 -6.45 -1.31 11.53
N GLY A 49 -6.54 -2.31 10.64
CA GLY A 49 -5.89 -2.35 9.34
C GLY A 49 -6.33 -1.26 8.35
N PHE A 50 -7.45 -0.55 8.59
CA PHE A 50 -7.88 0.57 7.72
C PHE A 50 -6.80 1.64 7.53
N ARG A 51 -5.91 1.83 8.52
CA ARG A 51 -4.77 2.75 8.43
C ARG A 51 -3.73 2.31 7.38
N LEU A 52 -3.75 1.04 6.97
CA LEU A 52 -2.88 0.50 5.92
C LEU A 52 -3.46 0.69 4.51
N MET A 53 -4.73 1.10 4.36
CA MET A 53 -5.28 1.40 3.02
C MET A 53 -4.49 2.50 2.28
N PRO A 54 -4.12 3.64 2.92
CA PRO A 54 -3.30 4.66 2.26
C PRO A 54 -1.88 4.19 1.96
N VAL A 55 -1.34 3.28 2.78
CA VAL A 55 -0.03 2.66 2.58
C VAL A 55 -0.06 1.71 1.38
N ALA A 56 -1.07 0.85 1.29
CA ALA A 56 -1.28 -0.02 0.14
C ALA A 56 -1.52 0.79 -1.14
N HIS A 57 -2.31 1.87 -1.07
CA HIS A 57 -2.52 2.78 -2.19
C HIS A 57 -1.24 3.52 -2.61
N PHE A 58 -0.34 3.85 -1.67
CA PHE A 58 0.97 4.42 -2.02
C PHE A 58 1.80 3.44 -2.88
N VAL A 59 1.79 2.15 -2.52
CA VAL A 59 2.45 1.08 -3.31
C VAL A 59 1.76 0.91 -4.67
N GLU A 60 0.42 0.97 -4.72
CA GLU A 60 -0.37 0.88 -5.95
C GLU A 60 0.05 1.91 -7.01
N ILE A 61 0.20 3.18 -6.61
CA ILE A 61 0.43 4.29 -7.55
C ILE A 61 1.90 4.49 -7.91
N ASN A 62 2.84 4.14 -7.01
CA ASN A 62 4.27 4.38 -7.20
C ASN A 62 5.06 3.13 -7.59
N GLY A 63 4.49 1.93 -7.40
CA GLY A 63 5.25 0.69 -7.41
C GLY A 63 5.44 0.01 -8.76
N LEU A 64 4.75 0.43 -9.82
CA LEU A 64 4.76 -0.27 -11.12
C LEU A 64 6.17 -0.43 -11.73
N ALA A 65 7.05 0.55 -11.55
CA ALA A 65 8.44 0.49 -12.01
C ALA A 65 9.34 -0.41 -11.13
N HIS A 66 8.89 -0.76 -9.93
CA HIS A 66 9.62 -1.49 -8.88
C HIS A 66 8.85 -2.76 -8.49
N PHE A 67 8.63 -3.65 -9.47
CA PHE A 67 7.72 -4.78 -9.32
C PHE A 67 8.06 -5.67 -8.11
N HIS A 68 9.31 -6.12 -7.97
CA HIS A 68 9.68 -7.08 -6.94
C HIS A 68 9.55 -6.48 -5.53
N GLU A 69 10.02 -5.25 -5.36
CA GLU A 69 9.95 -4.51 -4.10
C GLU A 69 8.50 -4.23 -3.71
N SER A 70 7.67 -3.88 -4.68
CA SER A 70 6.25 -3.61 -4.45
C SER A 70 5.47 -4.86 -4.09
N ILE A 71 5.71 -5.99 -4.77
CA ILE A 71 5.08 -7.27 -4.42
C ILE A 71 5.49 -7.71 -3.00
N ALA A 72 6.77 -7.55 -2.64
CA ALA A 72 7.24 -7.84 -1.28
C ALA A 72 6.56 -6.94 -0.24
N ALA A 73 6.42 -5.63 -0.51
CA ALA A 73 5.71 -4.71 0.37
C ALA A 73 4.22 -5.08 0.52
N LEU A 74 3.52 -5.38 -0.57
CA LEU A 74 2.11 -5.81 -0.54
C LEU A 74 1.92 -7.13 0.22
N TYR A 75 2.89 -8.04 0.11
CA TYR A 75 2.89 -9.28 0.90
C TYR A 75 2.98 -9.01 2.40
N GLU A 76 3.86 -8.10 2.84
CA GLU A 76 3.95 -7.73 4.26
C GLU A 76 2.68 -7.03 4.76
N ILE A 77 2.09 -6.15 3.95
CA ILE A 77 0.83 -5.47 4.29
C ILE A 77 -0.31 -6.49 4.42
N THR A 78 -0.36 -7.50 3.53
CA THR A 78 -1.39 -8.57 3.50
C THR A 78 -1.51 -9.35 4.80
N LYS A 79 -0.43 -9.46 5.57
CA LYS A 79 -0.45 -10.13 6.88
C LYS A 79 -1.34 -9.42 7.91
N ARG A 80 -1.71 -8.15 7.66
CA ARG A 80 -2.41 -7.25 8.60
C ARG A 80 -3.67 -6.62 7.99
N HIS A 81 -3.71 -6.44 6.68
CA HIS A 81 -4.84 -5.85 5.96
C HIS A 81 -4.91 -6.32 4.51
N THR A 82 -6.10 -6.25 3.89
CA THR A 82 -6.26 -6.58 2.47
C THR A 82 -5.50 -5.60 1.56
N VAL A 83 -4.96 -6.12 0.46
CA VAL A 83 -4.32 -5.34 -0.62
C VAL A 83 -5.00 -5.57 -1.98
N GLU A 84 -6.24 -6.05 -1.98
CA GLU A 84 -6.98 -6.49 -3.18
C GLU A 84 -7.13 -5.42 -4.27
N PHE A 85 -7.05 -4.14 -3.90
CA PHE A 85 -7.02 -3.03 -4.86
C PHE A 85 -5.60 -2.75 -5.34
N ALA A 86 -4.65 -2.69 -4.41
CA ALA A 86 -3.27 -2.32 -4.69
C ALA A 86 -2.52 -3.35 -5.56
N ILE A 87 -2.90 -4.63 -5.52
CA ILE A 87 -2.26 -5.67 -6.33
C ILE A 87 -2.68 -5.64 -7.81
N ARG A 88 -3.82 -5.03 -8.16
CA ARG A 88 -4.41 -5.12 -9.50
C ARG A 88 -3.53 -4.55 -10.62
N PRO A 89 -2.89 -3.36 -10.48
CA PRO A 89 -2.03 -2.83 -11.53
C PRO A 89 -0.87 -3.76 -11.88
N PHE A 90 -0.33 -4.46 -10.89
CA PHE A 90 0.77 -5.41 -11.05
C PHE A 90 0.36 -6.64 -11.85
N LEU A 91 -0.86 -7.16 -11.63
CA LEU A 91 -1.39 -8.29 -12.39
C LEU A 91 -1.60 -7.93 -13.86
N LEU A 92 -2.17 -6.74 -14.12
CA LEU A 92 -2.39 -6.24 -15.48
C LEU A 92 -1.08 -5.98 -16.24
N GLU A 93 -0.03 -5.53 -15.54
CA GLU A 93 1.28 -5.33 -16.15
C GLU A 93 2.00 -6.65 -16.43
N GLN A 94 1.87 -7.64 -15.53
CA GLN A 94 2.44 -8.98 -15.76
C GLN A 94 1.76 -9.69 -16.93
N GLU A 95 0.44 -9.56 -17.08
CA GLU A 95 -0.29 -10.08 -18.24
C GLU A 95 0.34 -9.59 -19.54
N LYS A 96 0.65 -8.29 -19.64
CA LYS A 96 1.34 -7.70 -20.81
C LYS A 96 2.79 -8.17 -21.00
N ARG A 97 3.49 -8.61 -19.95
CA ARG A 97 4.87 -9.11 -20.06
C ARG A 97 4.95 -10.54 -20.58
N THR A 98 3.85 -11.28 -20.48
CA THR A 98 3.78 -12.71 -20.83
C THR A 98 2.98 -13.00 -22.10
N LEU A 99 2.32 -12.00 -22.69
CA LEU A 99 1.62 -12.05 -23.97
C LEU A 99 2.54 -11.58 -25.12
#